data_AF-A0A2K8XQ33-F1
#
_entry.id   AF-A0A2K8XQ33-F1
#
_cell.length_a   1.000
_cell.length_b   1.000
_cell.length_c   1.000
_cell.angle_alpha   90.00
_cell.angle_beta   90.00
_cell.angle_gamma   90.00
#
_symmetry.space_group_name_H-M   'P 1'
#
loop_
_entity.id
_entity.type
_entity.pdbx_description
1 polymer ?
#
loop_
_entity_poly.entity_id
_entity_poly.type
_entity_poly.pdbx_seq_one_letter_code
_entity_poly.pdbx_strand_id
1 'polypeptide(L)' 'MKKETLRIFAIYKKNIHLGNETATNKNDAIRKYLVASLYGNILKDLELLSLYSAKTAIKGTHFL' A
#
# COMPACT_ATOMS: atom_id res chain seq x y z
N MET A 1 3.68 -8.17 24.12
CA MET A 1 3.93 -7.61 22.77
C MET A 1 2.75 -7.97 21.88
N LYS A 2 1.86 -7.03 21.52
CA LYS A 2 0.75 -7.33 20.59
C LYS A 2 1.39 -7.65 19.22
N LYS A 3 1.23 -8.88 18.73
CA LYS A 3 1.56 -9.20 17.33
C LYS A 3 0.59 -8.41 16.46
N GLU A 4 1.06 -7.35 15.83
CA GLU A 4 0.27 -6.67 14.81
C GLU A 4 0.04 -7.66 13.66
N THR A 5 -1.23 -8.02 13.42
CA THR A 5 -1.58 -8.94 12.34
C THR A 5 -1.29 -8.27 11.01
N LEU A 6 -0.24 -8.74 10.33
CA LEU A 6 0.04 -8.35 8.96
C LEU A 6 -1.11 -8.79 8.05
N ARG A 7 -1.51 -7.90 7.14
CA ARG A 7 -2.52 -8.14 6.11
C ARG A 7 -1.95 -7.75 4.77
N ILE A 8 -2.49 -8.33 3.71
CA ILE A 8 -2.15 -7.94 2.34
C ILE A 8 -3.10 -6.82 1.91
N PHE A 9 -2.52 -5.77 1.35
CA PHE A 9 -3.24 -4.62 0.82
C PHE A 9 -2.93 -4.48 -0.66
N ALA A 10 -3.97 -4.32 -1.47
CA ALA A 10 -3.86 -3.94 -2.85
C ALA A 10 -3.62 -2.43 -2.94
N ILE A 11 -2.58 -2.04 -3.65
CA ILE A 11 -2.17 -0.66 -3.86
C ILE A 11 -2.70 -0.18 -5.21
N TYR A 12 -3.28 1.01 -5.21
CA TYR A 12 -3.82 1.65 -6.38
C TYR A 12 -3.24 3.05 -6.54
N LYS A 13 -3.11 3.52 -7.78
CA LYS A 13 -2.87 4.93 -8.11
C LYS A 13 -3.92 5.38 -9.10
N LYS A 14 -4.67 6.43 -8.77
CA LYS A 14 -5.79 6.91 -9.60
C LYS A 14 -6.72 5.76 -10.05
N ASN A 15 -7.11 4.90 -9.09
CA ASN A 15 -7.92 3.67 -9.29
C ASN A 15 -7.29 2.55 -10.14
N ILE A 16 -6.06 2.70 -10.66
CA ILE A 16 -5.34 1.64 -11.36
C ILE A 16 -4.60 0.79 -10.33
N HIS A 17 -4.79 -0.53 -10.35
CA HIS A 17 -4.07 -1.46 -9.48
C HIS A 17 -2.60 -1.53 -9.88
N LEU A 18 -1.70 -1.43 -8.90
CA LEU A 18 -0.25 -1.40 -9.12
C LEU A 18 0.48 -2.62 -8.54
N GLY A 19 -0.08 -3.23 -7.50
CA GLY A 19 0.59 -4.30 -6.78
C GLY A 19 -0.01 -4.52 -5.40
N ASN A 20 0.62 -5.40 -4.63
CA ASN A 20 0.17 -5.76 -3.30
C ASN A 20 1.31 -5.61 -2.30
N GLU A 21 0.98 -5.20 -1.09
CA GLU A 21 1.95 -5.06 -0.01
C GLU A 21 1.44 -5.65 1.29
N THR A 22 2.37 -6.23 2.05
CA THR A 22 2.08 -6.76 3.38
C THR A 22 2.38 -5.72 4.45
N ALA A 23 1.34 -5.32 5.17
CA ALA A 23 1.41 -4.21 6.12
C ALA A 23 0.43 -4.37 7.28
N THR A 24 0.55 -3.51 8.28
CA THR A 24 -0.37 -3.50 9.44
C THR A 24 -1.59 -2.62 9.18
N ASN A 25 -1.46 -1.65 8.28
CA ASN A 25 -2.54 -0.77 7.83
C ASN A 25 -2.29 -0.27 6.40
N LYS A 26 -3.29 0.42 5.84
CA LYS A 26 -3.28 0.96 4.47
C LYS A 26 -2.12 1.92 4.19
N ASN A 27 -1.83 2.83 5.13
CA ASN A 27 -0.80 3.85 4.95
C ASN A 27 0.61 3.23 4.96
N ASP A 28 0.83 2.26 5.85
CA ASP A 28 2.07 1.47 5.88
C ASP A 28 2.25 0.69 4.56
N ALA A 29 1.17 0.12 4.01
CA ALA A 29 1.21 -0.58 2.72
C ALA A 29 1.63 0.34 1.57
N ILE A 30 1.02 1.53 1.47
CA ILE A 30 1.37 2.53 0.45
C ILE A 30 2.84 2.96 0.61
N ARG A 31 3.27 3.21 1.86
CA ARG A 31 4.65 3.61 2.14
C ARG A 31 5.65 2.53 1.70
N LYS A 32 5.40 1.27 2.06
CA LYS A 32 6.24 0.13 1.68
C LYS A 32 6.33 -0.03 0.17
N TYR A 33 5.19 0.06 -0.51
CA TYR A 33 5.13 0.00 -1.97
C TYR A 33 5.99 1.08 -2.61
N LEU A 34 5.87 2.32 -2.15
CA LEU A 34 6.63 3.45 -2.69
C LEU A 34 8.13 3.29 -2.45
N VAL A 35 8.55 2.83 -1.27
CA VAL A 35 9.96 2.55 -0.98
C VAL A 35 10.49 1.42 -1.87
N ALA A 36 9.75 0.31 -1.99
CA ALA A 36 10.13 -0.83 -2.83
C ALA A 36 10.20 -0.45 -4.32
N SER A 37 9.36 0.48 -4.75
CA SER A 37 9.33 1.02 -6.12
C SER A 37 10.33 2.17 -6.37
N LEU A 38 11.26 2.42 -5.43
CA LEU A 38 12.26 3.50 -5.49
C LEU A 38 11.68 4.93 -5.52
N TYR A 39 10.43 5.09 -5.09
CA TYR A 39 9.71 6.37 -4.97
C TYR A 39 9.71 6.92 -3.54
N GLY A 40 10.67 6.55 -2.70
CA GLY A 40 10.74 6.99 -1.30
C GLY A 40 10.84 8.52 -1.12
N ASN A 41 11.35 9.23 -2.12
CA ASN A 41 11.40 10.69 -2.18
C ASN A 41 9.99 11.34 -2.24
N ILE A 42 9.00 10.65 -2.80
CA ILE A 42 7.62 11.13 -2.95
C ILE A 42 6.87 11.12 -1.62
N LEU A 43 7.38 10.44 -0.58
CA LEU A 43 6.73 10.38 0.73
C LEU A 43 6.54 11.74 1.43
N LYS A 44 7.28 12.77 1.01
CA LYS A 44 7.16 14.14 1.52
C LYS A 44 6.18 15.00 0.70
N ASP A 45 5.78 14.52 -0.47
CA ASP A 45 4.86 15.21 -1.38
C ASP A 45 3.44 14.70 -1.14
N LEU A 46 2.67 15.46 -0.37
CA LEU A 46 1.29 15.11 0.01
C LEU A 46 0.35 15.08 -1.20
N GLU A 47 0.60 15.90 -2.22
CA GLU A 47 -0.23 15.91 -3.44
C GLU A 47 -0.03 14.61 -4.21
N LEU A 48 1.22 14.21 -4.45
CA LEU A 48 1.52 12.95 -5.11
C LEU A 48 1.07 11.74 -4.29
N LEU A 49 1.23 11.79 -2.96
CA LEU A 49 0.79 10.71 -2.07
C LEU A 49 -0.73 10.54 -2.10
N SER A 50 -1.50 11.63 -2.24
CA SER A 50 -2.97 11.60 -2.33
C SER A 50 -3.50 10.81 -3.54
N LEU A 51 -2.67 10.63 -4.57
CA LEU A 51 -3.01 9.84 -5.75
C LEU A 51 -3.02 8.33 -5.47
N TYR A 52 -2.39 7.90 -4.38
CA TYR A 52 -2.31 6.49 -3.99
C TYR A 52 -3.40 6.14 -2.98
N SER A 53 -3.92 4.92 -3.10
CA SER A 53 -4.85 4.36 -2.14
C SER A 53 -4.58 2.88 -1.92
N ALA A 54 -5.05 2.35 -0.79
CA ALA A 54 -4.91 0.94 -0.46
C ALA A 54 -6.23 0.33 0.02
N LYS A 55 -6.50 -0.90 -0.41
CA LYS A 55 -7.65 -1.70 0.03
C LYS A 55 -7.15 -3.03 0.55
N THR A 56 -7.78 -3.56 1.60
CA THR A 56 -7.46 -4.92 2.08
C THR A 56 -7.71 -5.90 0.95
N ALA A 57 -6.72 -6.72 0.60
CA ALA A 57 -6.87 -7.73 -0.44
C ALA A 57 -7.85 -8.80 0.04
N ILE A 58 -8.84 -9.14 -0.79
CA ILE A 58 -9.80 -10.18 -0.49
C ILE A 58 -9.04 -11.53 -0.45
N LYS A 59 -9.27 -12.32 0.60
CA LYS A 59 -8.68 -13.66 0.82
C LYS A 59 -7.15 -13.71 0.96
N GLY A 60 -6.45 -12.59 1.17
CA GLY A 60 -5.00 -12.60 1.36
C GLY A 60 -4.19 -13.09 0.15
N THR A 61 -4.80 -13.15 -1.04
CA THR A 61 -4.12 -13.57 -2.27
C THR A 61 -4.39 -12.64 -3.45
N HIS A 62 -5.17 -11.57 -3.26
CA HIS A 62 -5.52 -10.60 -4.30
C HIS A 62 -5.97 -11.28 -5.60
N PHE A 63 -7.22 -11.72 -5.62
CA PHE A 63 -7.89 -12.11 -6.87
C PHE A 63 -8.91 -11.03 -7.19
N LEU A 64 -8.76 -10.44 -8.39
CA LEU A 64 -9.74 -9.56 -9.03
C LEU A 64 -11.13 -10.20 -9.06
#